data_AF-A0A917K6F4-F1
#
_entry.id   AF-A0A917K6F4-F1
#
_cell.length_a   1.000
_cell.length_b   1.000
_cell.length_c   1.000
_cell.angle_alpha   90.00
_cell.angle_beta   90.00
_cell.angle_gamma   90.00
#
_symmetry.space_group_name_H-M   'P 1'
#
loop_
_entity.id
_entity.type
_entity.pdbx_description
1 polymer ?
#
loop_
_entity_poly.entity_id
_entity_poly.type
_entity_poly.pdbx_seq_one_letter_code
_entity_poly.pdbx_strand_id
1 'polypeptide(L)' 'MTTLPASVDRDIVDHRIIFALKTIREVLGCTIHEAIDVFAVRYEELRRDRPDDFSVGPEEYGRGFYS' A
#
# COMPACT_ATOMS: atom_id res chain seq x y z
N MET A 1 7.79 -13.36 -11.55
CA MET A 1 7.20 -12.91 -10.28
C MET A 1 7.81 -11.56 -9.96
N THR A 2 7.11 -10.47 -10.25
CA THR A 2 7.58 -9.12 -9.95
C THR A 2 7.37 -8.88 -8.46
N THR A 3 8.46 -9.02 -7.69
CA THR A 3 8.48 -8.67 -6.26
C THR A 3 8.41 -7.16 -6.13
N LEU A 4 7.48 -6.65 -5.32
CA LEU A 4 7.44 -5.23 -4.99
C LEU A 4 8.70 -4.82 -4.21
N PRO A 5 9.25 -3.62 -4.45
CA PRO A 5 10.39 -3.15 -3.69
C PRO A 5 9.98 -2.87 -2.23
N ALA A 6 10.91 -3.08 -1.29
CA ALA A 6 10.67 -2.84 0.14
C ALA A 6 10.29 -1.38 0.49
N SER A 7 10.51 -0.44 -0.43
CA SER A 7 10.03 0.94 -0.29
C SER A 7 8.50 1.01 -0.27
N VAL A 8 7.80 0.13 -1.00
CA VAL A 8 6.33 0.09 -1.01
C VAL A 8 5.80 -0.23 0.38
N ASP A 9 6.36 -1.23 1.05
CA ASP A 9 5.95 -1.61 2.40
C ASP A 9 6.17 -0.47 3.39
N ARG A 10 7.32 0.21 3.28
CA ARG A 10 7.63 1.38 4.10
C ARG A 10 6.64 2.51 3.85
N ASP A 11 6.35 2.82 2.59
CA ASP A 11 5.39 3.86 2.22
C ASP A 11 3.96 3.51 2.67
N ILE A 12 3.59 2.22 2.69
CA ILE A 12 2.33 1.76 3.28
C ILE A 12 2.34 2.01 4.80
N VAL A 13 3.35 1.53 5.52
CA VAL A 13 3.43 1.70 6.98
C VAL A 13 3.47 3.19 7.39
N ASP A 14 4.23 4.02 6.67
CA ASP A 14 4.35 5.47 6.90
C ASP A 14 3.15 6.29 6.37
N HIS A 15 2.07 5.62 5.93
CA HIS A 15 0.84 6.26 5.43
C HIS A 15 1.04 7.16 4.19
N ARG A 16 2.06 6.86 3.38
CA ARG A 16 2.43 7.56 2.14
C ARG A 16 1.78 6.92 0.91
N ILE A 17 0.45 6.84 0.92
CA ILE A 17 -0.37 6.09 -0.06
C ILE A 17 -0.01 6.42 -1.52
N ILE A 18 0.15 7.71 -1.85
CA ILE A 18 0.49 8.15 -3.23
C ILE A 18 1.85 7.61 -3.69
N PHE A 19 2.85 7.60 -2.81
CA PHE A 19 4.20 7.13 -3.14
C PHE A 19 4.22 5.62 -3.34
N ALA A 20 3.50 4.87 -2.50
CA ALA A 20 3.30 3.44 -2.68
C ALA A 20 2.64 3.13 -4.03
N LEU A 21 1.50 3.77 -4.34
CA LEU A 21 0.78 3.56 -5.60
C LEU A 21 1.62 3.94 -6.82
N LYS A 22 2.36 5.05 -6.77
CA LYS A 22 3.25 5.47 -7.85
C LYS A 22 4.32 4.40 -8.10
N THR A 23 4.96 3.92 -7.05
CA THR A 23 6.00 2.88 -7.14
C THR A 23 5.44 1.58 -7.70
N ILE A 24 4.26 1.14 -7.24
CA ILE A 24 3.58 -0.06 -7.76
C ILE A 24 3.33 0.07 -9.27
N ARG A 25 2.79 1.21 -9.72
CA ARG A 25 2.55 1.45 -11.15
C ARG A 25 3.83 1.44 -11.98
N GLU A 26 4.89 2.08 -11.50
CA GLU A 26 6.17 2.15 -12.21
C GLU A 26 6.84 0.78 -12.32
N VAL A 27 6.82 -0.01 -11.25
CA VAL A 27 7.46 -1.34 -11.21
C VAL A 27 6.66 -2.38 -12.01
N LEU A 28 5.34 -2.34 -11.93
CA LEU A 28 4.48 -3.33 -12.60
C LEU A 28 4.03 -2.89 -14.00
N GLY A 29 4.23 -1.63 -14.37
CA GLY A 29 3.74 -1.07 -15.64
C GLY A 29 2.21 -1.07 -15.76
N CYS A 30 1.49 -1.04 -14.63
CA CYS A 30 0.05 -1.26 -14.58
C CYS A 30 -0.78 0.03 -14.53
N THR A 31 -2.09 -0.14 -14.73
CA THR A 31 -3.08 0.94 -14.56
C THR A 31 -3.20 1.36 -13.09
N ILE A 32 -3.82 2.51 -12.85
CA ILE A 32 -4.08 2.97 -11.48
C ILE A 32 -5.00 2.01 -10.70
N HIS A 33 -6.01 1.42 -11.35
CA HIS A 33 -6.92 0.48 -10.71
C HIS A 33 -6.18 -0.79 -10.26
N GLU A 34 -5.38 -1.38 -11.16
CA GLU A 34 -4.57 -2.56 -10.82
C GLU A 34 -3.56 -2.25 -9.70
N ALA A 35 -2.98 -1.05 -9.67
CA ALA A 35 -2.10 -0.65 -8.59
C ALA A 35 -2.81 -0.51 -7.25
N ILE A 36 -4.07 -0.05 -7.25
CA ILE A 36 -4.91 0.01 -6.05
C ILE A 36 -5.21 -1.41 -5.55
N ASP A 37 -5.54 -2.34 -6.43
CA ASP A 37 -5.78 -3.75 -6.06
C ASP A 37 -4.52 -4.37 -5.43
N VAL A 38 -3.35 -4.17 -6.05
CA VAL A 38 -2.06 -4.65 -5.51
C VAL A 38 -1.73 -3.99 -4.18
N PHE A 39 -1.96 -2.68 -4.06
CA PHE A 39 -1.78 -1.95 -2.80
C PHE A 39 -2.66 -2.51 -1.68
N ALA A 40 -3.94 -2.76 -1.97
CA ALA A 40 -4.88 -3.28 -0.99
C ALA A 40 -4.46 -4.66 -0.47
N VAL A 41 -4.08 -5.57 -1.38
CA VAL A 41 -3.55 -6.88 -0.98
C VAL A 41 -2.32 -6.73 -0.09
N ARG A 42 -1.37 -5.88 -0.48
CA ARG A 42 -0.12 -5.72 0.26
C ARG A 42 -0.33 -5.07 1.63
N TYR A 43 -1.25 -4.12 1.72
CA TYR A 43 -1.66 -3.50 2.97
C TYR A 43 -2.25 -4.54 3.94
N GLU A 44 -3.16 -5.40 3.49
CA GLU A 44 -3.76 -6.45 4.32
C GLU A 44 -2.72 -7.47 4.81
N GLU A 45 -1.77 -7.87 3.95
CA GLU A 45 -0.66 -8.74 4.33
C GLU A 45 0.20 -8.12 5.43
N LEU A 46 0.65 -6.87 5.24
CA LEU A 46 1.48 -6.18 6.22
C LEU A 46 0.75 -6.00 7.55
N ARG A 47 -0.54 -5.68 7.50
CA ARG A 47 -1.33 -5.45 8.70
C ARG A 47 -1.63 -6.73 9.47
N ARG A 48 -1.72 -7.86 8.78
CA ARG A 48 -1.83 -9.18 9.39
C ARG A 48 -0.50 -9.63 10.01
N ASP A 49 0.62 -9.43 9.31
CA ASP A 49 1.92 -9.95 9.72
C ASP A 49 2.62 -9.06 10.74
N ARG A 50 2.36 -7.75 10.70
CA ARG A 50 3.01 -6.72 11.53
C ARG A 50 1.99 -5.66 11.98
N PRO A 51 0.99 -6.03 12.79
CA PRO A 51 -0.04 -5.09 13.23
C PRO A 51 0.53 -3.91 14.03
N ASP A 52 1.60 -4.14 14.81
CA ASP A 52 2.25 -3.12 15.64
C ASP A 52 2.94 -2.00 14.85
N ASP A 53 3.25 -2.21 13.57
CA ASP A 53 3.84 -1.18 12.70
C ASP A 53 2.80 -0.11 12.31
N PHE A 54 1.50 -0.40 12.44
CA PHE A 54 0.43 0.51 12.06
C PHE A 54 -0.06 1.34 13.24
N SER A 55 0.06 2.66 13.14
CA SER A 55 -0.35 3.59 14.21
C SER A 55 -1.85 3.85 14.30
N VAL A 56 -2.61 3.56 13.23
CA VAL A 56 -4.05 3.87 13.10
C VAL A 56 -4.83 2.70 12.54
N GLY A 57 -6.12 2.59 12.87
CA GLY A 57 -7.04 1.57 12.35
C GLY A 57 -7.26 1.63 10.82
N PRO A 58 -7.82 0.58 10.19
CA PRO A 58 -8.04 0.54 8.74
C PRO A 58 -9.00 1.64 8.23
N GLU A 59 -10.03 1.97 9.00
CA GLU A 59 -10.97 3.05 8.66
C GLU A 59 -10.28 4.43 8.64
N GLU A 60 -9.35 4.66 9.57
CA GLU A 60 -8.61 5.92 9.67
C GLU A 60 -7.47 5.98 8.65
N TYR A 61 -6.85 4.85 8.35
CA TYR A 61 -5.81 4.73 7.33
C TYR A 61 -6.32 5.10 5.93
N GLY A 62 -7.56 4.75 5.57
CA GLY A 62 -8.13 5.09 4.26
C GLY A 62 -8.70 6.51 4.13
N ARG A 63 -8.76 7.26 5.24
CA ARG A 63 -9.56 8.49 5.30
C ARG A 63 -9.02 9.58 4.38
N GLY A 64 -9.89 10.09 3.50
CA GLY A 64 -9.54 11.12 2.52
C GLY A 64 -8.90 10.58 1.23
N PHE A 65 -8.73 9.27 1.12
CA PHE A 65 -8.26 8.58 -0.09
C PHE A 65 -9.35 7.73 -0.74
N TYR A 66 -10.10 7.00 0.07
CA TYR A 66 -11.27 6.25 -0.35
C TYR A 66 -12.50 7.03 0.13
N SER A 67 -13.14 7.78 -0.76
CA SER A 67 -14.35 8.57 -0.49
C SER A 67 -15.33 8.43 -1.65
#